data_AF-A0A2M7DSN6-F1
#
_entry.id   AF-A0A2M7DSN6-F1
#
_cell.length_a   1.000
_cell.length_b   1.000
_cell.length_c   1.000
_cell.angle_alpha   90.00
_cell.angle_beta   90.00
_cell.angle_gamma   90.00
#
_symmetry.space_group_name_H-M   'P 1'
#
loop_
_entity.id
_entity.type
_entity.pdbx_description
1 polymer ?
#
loop_
_entity_poly.entity_id
_entity_poly.type
_entity_poly.pdbx_seq_one_letter_code
_entity_poly.pdbx_strand_id
1 'polypeptide(L)'
;MTEYFLCWILFCVGLYCVLTKRNLIKIIIGLGIMEYAVNLFFILLGYKKDGVFPILSKTLETKPEMMVDPLPQALILTSIVIGLATTCLLVSLAMHIYEKYGTYDVRELRKLKG
;
A
#
# COMPACT_ATOMS: atom_id res chain seq x y z
N MET A 1 3.00 -6.96 19.55
CA MET A 1 3.67 -5.67 19.80
C MET A 1 4.81 -5.44 18.80
N THR A 2 5.69 -6.43 18.59
CA THR A 2 6.79 -6.36 17.61
C THR A 2 6.29 -6.15 16.17
N GLU A 3 5.13 -6.72 15.83
CA GLU A 3 4.52 -6.69 14.50
C GLU A 3 4.08 -5.28 14.10
N TYR A 4 3.54 -4.51 15.06
CA TYR A 4 3.17 -3.11 14.83
C TYR A 4 4.40 -2.23 14.59
N PHE A 5 5.51 -2.48 15.29
CA PHE A 5 6.77 -1.77 15.09
C PHE A 5 7.35 -2.02 13.69
N LEU A 6 7.28 -3.25 13.19
CA LEU A 6 7.74 -3.59 11.84
C LEU A 6 6.95 -2.84 10.76
N CYS A 7 5.63 -2.70 10.93
CA CYS A 7 4.80 -1.93 10.00
C CYS A 7 5.20 -0.45 9.98
N TRP A 8 5.48 0.13 11.15
CA TRP A 8 5.95 1.50 11.27
C TRP A 8 7.31 1.72 10.59
N ILE A 9 8.25 0.79 10.78
CA ILE A 9 9.55 0.83 10.10
C ILE A 9 9.35 0.75 8.58
N LEU A 10 8.49 -0.15 8.10
CA LEU A 10 8.20 -0.29 6.67
C LEU A 10 7.60 0.99 6.08
N PHE A 11 6.69 1.64 6.80
CA PHE A 11 6.13 2.93 6.40
C PHE A 11 7.20 4.01 6.31
N CYS A 12 8.09 4.09 7.31
CA CYS A 12 9.22 5.03 7.29
C CYS A 12 10.19 4.76 6.12
N VAL A 13 10.42 3.50 5.76
CA VAL A 13 11.25 3.14 4.58
C VAL A 13 10.61 3.62 3.28
N GLY A 14 9.28 3.43 3.14
CA GLY A 14 8.53 3.96 1.99
C GLY A 14 8.60 5.49 1.91
N LEU A 15 8.37 6.17 3.03
CA LEU A 15 8.45 7.63 3.14
C LEU A 15 9.87 8.15 2.79
N TYR A 16 10.90 7.48 3.31
CA TYR A 16 12.29 7.82 2.99
C TYR A 16 12.59 7.66 1.49
N CYS A 17 12.05 6.62 0.86
CA CYS A 17 12.20 6.41 -0.58
C CYS A 17 11.57 7.57 -1.38
N VAL A 18 10.35 7.97 -1.02
CA VAL A 18 9.64 9.10 -1.68
C VAL A 18 10.41 10.42 -1.54
N LEU A 19 10.97 10.70 -0.36
CA LEU A 19 11.68 11.96 -0.10
C LEU A 19 13.07 12.01 -0.73
N THR A 20 13.78 10.88 -0.80
CA THR A 20 15.20 10.85 -1.17
C THR A 20 15.42 10.55 -2.65
N LYS A 21 14.54 9.76 -3.27
CA LYS A 21 14.74 9.34 -4.66
C LYS A 21 14.29 10.43 -5.62
N ARG A 22 15.09 10.62 -6.67
CA ARG A 22 14.85 11.64 -7.71
C ARG A 22 14.16 11.08 -8.95
N ASN A 23 14.24 9.77 -9.13
CA ASN A 23 13.63 9.08 -10.27
C ASN A 23 12.15 8.83 -9.95
N LEU A 24 11.27 9.30 -10.84
CA LEU A 24 9.81 9.15 -10.73
C LEU A 24 9.37 7.70 -10.48
N ILE A 25 9.97 6.72 -11.17
CA ILE A 25 9.62 5.30 -11.00
C ILE A 25 9.91 4.84 -9.56
N LYS A 26 11.04 5.27 -8.99
CA LYS A 26 11.41 4.91 -7.60
C LYS A 26 10.46 5.57 -6.58
N ILE A 27 9.96 6.76 -6.88
CA ILE A 27 8.95 7.43 -6.05
C ILE A 27 7.63 6.66 -6.09
N ILE A 28 7.18 6.21 -7.26
CA ILE A 28 5.95 5.39 -7.40
C ILE A 28 6.07 4.10 -6.59
N ILE A 29 7.22 3.41 -6.65
CA ILE A 29 7.48 2.22 -5.85
C ILE A 29 7.47 2.56 -4.35
N GLY A 30 8.06 3.70 -3.96
CA GLY A 30 8.05 4.19 -2.57
C GLY A 30 6.63 4.41 -2.03
N LEU A 31 5.75 5.00 -2.84
CA LEU A 31 4.33 5.19 -2.50
C LEU A 31 3.62 3.85 -2.33
N GLY A 32 3.88 2.87 -3.20
CA GLY A 32 3.33 1.52 -3.07
C GLY A 32 3.78 0.83 -1.76
N ILE A 33 5.06 0.96 -1.39
CA ILE A 33 5.57 0.41 -0.12
C ILE A 33 4.85 1.04 1.09
N MET A 34 4.59 2.35 1.06
CA MET A 34 3.82 3.02 2.11
C MET A 34 2.39 2.47 2.20
N GLU A 35 1.73 2.28 1.06
CA GLU A 35 0.38 1.71 1.02
C GLU A 35 0.33 0.29 1.59
N TYR A 36 1.27 -0.58 1.20
CA TYR A 36 1.37 -1.94 1.76
C TYR A 36 1.61 -1.93 3.26
N ALA A 37 2.41 -1.00 3.79
CA ALA A 37 2.65 -0.87 5.22
C ALA A 37 1.37 -0.50 5.99
N VAL A 38 0.56 0.41 5.43
CA VAL A 38 -0.74 0.78 6.00
C VAL A 38 -1.72 -0.39 5.94
N ASN A 39 -1.81 -1.07 4.80
CA ASN A 39 -2.67 -2.24 4.64
C ASN A 39 -2.32 -3.33 5.65
N LEU A 40 -1.02 -3.62 5.83
CA LEU A 40 -0.55 -4.59 6.82
C LEU A 40 -0.89 -4.18 8.26
N PHE A 41 -0.77 -2.88 8.58
CA PHE A 41 -1.16 -2.35 9.89
C PHE A 41 -2.66 -2.59 10.16
N PHE A 42 -3.53 -2.36 9.18
CA PHE A 42 -4.97 -2.64 9.32
C PHE A 42 -5.27 -4.14 9.50
N ILE A 43 -4.54 -5.04 8.83
CA ILE A 43 -4.70 -6.50 9.03
C ILE A 43 -4.41 -6.86 10.48
N LEU A 44 -3.33 -6.32 11.05
CA LEU A 44 -2.92 -6.58 12.42
C LEU A 44 -3.91 -6.06 13.47
N LEU A 45 -4.72 -5.04 13.14
CA LEU A 45 -5.79 -4.56 14.03
C LEU A 45 -6.96 -5.56 14.09
N GLY A 46 -7.27 -6.24 12.98
CA GLY A 46 -8.32 -7.26 12.91
C GLY A 46 -7.89 -8.65 13.37
N TYR A 47 -6.61 -8.83 13.71
CA TYR A 47 -6.07 -10.13 14.08
C TYR A 47 -6.52 -10.55 15.48
N LYS A 48 -7.13 -11.74 15.57
CA LYS A 48 -7.52 -12.38 16.82
C LYS A 48 -6.74 -13.69 16.98
N LYS A 49 -6.09 -13.87 18.13
CA LYS A 49 -5.39 -15.12 18.47
C LYS A 49 -6.42 -16.26 18.53
N ASP A 50 -6.13 -17.37 17.85
CA ASP A 50 -7.05 -18.52 17.65
C ASP A 50 -8.32 -18.21 16.83
N GLY A 51 -8.28 -17.11 16.06
CA GLY A 51 -9.36 -16.70 15.17
C GLY A 51 -9.49 -17.60 13.93
N VAL A 52 -10.70 -18.09 13.66
CA VAL A 52 -11.09 -18.77 12.42
C VAL A 52 -11.48 -17.73 11.36
N PHE A 53 -11.27 -18.07 10.08
CA PHE A 53 -11.63 -17.22 8.95
C PHE A 53 -13.11 -16.80 9.00
N PRO A 54 -13.46 -15.55 8.61
CA PRO A 54 -14.82 -15.03 8.73
C PRO A 54 -15.65 -15.42 7.50
N ILE A 55 -15.73 -16.73 7.23
CA ILE A 55 -16.53 -17.28 6.14
C ILE A 55 -17.54 -18.23 6.76
N LEU A 56 -18.83 -17.89 6.65
CA LEU A 56 -19.90 -18.79 7.05
C LEU A 56 -19.85 -20.04 6.16
N SER A 57 -19.42 -21.16 6.74
CA SER A 57 -19.47 -22.47 6.10
C SER A 57 -20.54 -23.30 6.80
N LYS A 58 -21.49 -23.86 6.03
CA LYS A 58 -22.57 -24.70 6.58
C LYS A 58 -22.08 -25.97 7.29
N THR A 59 -20.81 -26.33 7.09
CA THR A 59 -20.20 -27.59 7.54
C THR A 59 -19.49 -27.45 8.89
N LEU A 60 -19.17 -26.23 9.32
CA LEU A 60 -18.44 -25.98 10.56
C LEU A 60 -19.39 -25.28 11.54
N GLU A 61 -19.75 -25.95 12.62
CA GLU A 61 -20.37 -25.34 13.80
C GLU A 61 -19.34 -24.46 14.54
N THR A 62 -18.76 -23.49 13.83
CA THR A 62 -17.81 -22.55 14.41
C THR A 62 -18.58 -21.48 15.16
N LYS A 63 -18.39 -21.47 16.49
CA LYS A 63 -18.93 -20.43 17.36
C LYS A 63 -18.53 -19.05 16.82
N PRO A 64 -19.47 -18.09 16.68
CA PRO A 64 -19.19 -16.73 16.16
C PRO A 64 -18.06 -16.01 16.91
N GLU A 65 -17.88 -16.35 18.19
CA GLU A 65 -16.86 -15.78 19.06
C GLU A 65 -15.43 -16.12 18.66
N MET A 66 -15.22 -17.16 17.86
CA MET A 66 -13.90 -17.57 17.38
C MET A 66 -13.56 -16.94 16.02
N MET A 67 -14.43 -16.14 15.40
CA MET A 67 -14.11 -15.54 14.09
C MET A 67 -13.25 -14.29 14.23
N VAL A 68 -12.34 -14.07 13.27
CA VAL A 68 -11.62 -12.80 13.13
C VAL A 68 -12.57 -11.70 12.65
N ASP A 69 -12.22 -10.43 12.91
CA ASP A 69 -13.06 -9.31 12.49
C ASP A 69 -13.07 -9.19 10.94
N PRO A 70 -14.24 -9.27 10.28
CA PRO A 70 -14.32 -9.11 8.82
C PRO A 70 -14.17 -7.65 8.36
N LEU A 71 -14.35 -6.66 9.26
CA LEU A 71 -14.33 -5.25 8.87
C LEU A 71 -12.98 -4.80 8.29
N PRO A 72 -11.81 -5.09 8.93
CA PRO A 72 -10.53 -4.72 8.35
C PRO A 72 -10.26 -5.42 7.01
N GLN A 73 -10.68 -6.68 6.85
CA GLN A 73 -10.53 -7.42 5.59
C GLN A 73 -11.28 -6.74 4.43
N ALA A 74 -12.52 -6.33 4.66
CA ALA A 74 -13.29 -5.61 3.65
C ALA A 74 -12.65 -4.25 3.28
N LEU A 75 -12.14 -3.51 4.28
CA LEU A 75 -11.49 -2.22 4.08
C LEU A 75 -10.18 -2.34 3.28
N ILE A 76 -9.41 -3.40 3.48
CA ILE A 76 -8.15 -3.60 2.77
C ILE A 76 -8.39 -4.04 1.33
N LEU A 77 -9.43 -4.84 1.08
CA LEU A 77 -9.79 -5.24 -0.28
C LEU A 77 -10.09 -4.00 -1.16
N THR A 78 -10.81 -3.01 -0.62
CA THR A 78 -11.02 -1.72 -1.31
C THR A 78 -9.74 -0.92 -1.43
N SER A 79 -8.89 -0.87 -0.40
CA SER A 79 -7.60 -0.17 -0.49
C SER A 79 -6.72 -0.72 -1.61
N ILE A 80 -6.62 -2.05 -1.75
CA ILE A 80 -5.81 -2.69 -2.81
C ILE A 80 -6.27 -2.27 -4.21
N VAL A 81 -7.59 -2.18 -4.44
CA VAL A 81 -8.13 -1.75 -5.73
C VAL A 81 -7.79 -0.28 -6.00
N ILE A 82 -7.91 0.58 -5.00
CA ILE A 82 -7.55 2.01 -5.10
C ILE A 82 -6.04 2.18 -5.33
N GLY A 83 -5.21 1.40 -4.64
CA GLY A 83 -3.75 1.37 -4.82
C GLY A 83 -3.34 0.99 -6.23
N LEU A 84 -3.97 -0.03 -6.80
CA LEU A 84 -3.72 -0.44 -8.17
C LEU A 84 -4.14 0.65 -9.17
N ALA A 85 -5.32 1.25 -8.99
CA ALA A 85 -5.80 2.33 -9.86
C ALA A 85 -4.88 3.57 -9.81
N THR A 86 -4.46 3.99 -8.62
CA THR A 86 -3.56 5.13 -8.44
C THR A 86 -2.15 4.84 -8.96
N THR A 87 -1.64 3.63 -8.78
CA THR A 87 -0.35 3.21 -9.35
C THR A 87 -0.40 3.23 -10.88
N CYS A 88 -1.46 2.70 -11.49
CA CYS A 88 -1.66 2.76 -12.95
C CYS A 88 -1.67 4.21 -13.46
N LEU A 89 -2.39 5.10 -12.76
CA LEU A 89 -2.43 6.53 -13.10
C LEU A 89 -1.03 7.16 -13.02
N LEU A 90 -0.28 6.90 -11.95
CA LEU A 90 1.08 7.43 -11.77
C LEU A 90 2.05 6.93 -12.83
N VAL A 91 1.97 5.63 -13.18
CA VAL A 91 2.80 5.05 -14.25
C VAL A 91 2.43 5.65 -15.60
N SER A 92 1.13 5.78 -15.91
CA SER A 92 0.66 6.46 -17.13
C SER A 92 1.18 7.89 -17.21
N LEU A 93 1.15 8.63 -16.11
CA LEU A 93 1.68 9.99 -16.04
C LEU A 93 3.19 10.00 -16.23
N ALA A 94 3.93 9.06 -15.62
CA ALA A 94 5.37 8.94 -15.77
C ALA A 94 5.77 8.63 -17.22
N MET A 95 5.02 7.76 -17.91
CA MET A 95 5.22 7.50 -19.34
C MET A 95 5.00 8.78 -20.17
N HIS A 96 3.90 9.49 -19.93
CA HIS A 96 3.61 10.73 -20.66
C HIS A 96 4.65 11.83 -20.43
N ILE A 97 5.16 11.95 -19.20
CA ILE A 97 6.25 12.87 -18.86
C ILE A 97 7.53 12.50 -19.62
N TYR A 98 7.84 11.20 -19.70
CA TYR A 98 9.01 10.73 -20.42
C TYR A 98 8.90 10.98 -21.94
N GLU A 99 7.73 10.77 -22.54
CA GLU A 99 7.50 11.10 -23.94
C GLU A 99 7.73 12.58 -24.25
N LYS A 100 7.35 13.47 -23.33
CA LYS A 100 7.45 14.92 -23.53
C LYS A 100 8.83 15.51 -23.20
N TYR A 101 9.49 14.99 -22.17
CA TYR A 101 10.72 15.59 -21.63
C TYR A 101 11.95 14.68 -21.70
N GLY A 102 11.79 13.40 -22.07
CA GLY A 102 12.88 12.43 -22.22
C GLY A 102 13.59 12.03 -20.93
N THR A 103 13.08 12.43 -19.76
CA THR A 103 13.73 12.18 -18.47
C THR A 103 12.74 11.78 -17.38
N TYR A 104 13.17 10.87 -16.51
CA TYR A 104 12.45 10.51 -15.28
C TYR A 104 12.99 11.25 -14.04
N ASP A 105 13.97 12.14 -14.19
CA ASP A 105 14.52 12.92 -13.07
C ASP A 105 13.67 14.17 -12.79
N VAL A 106 13.08 14.20 -11.60
CA VAL A 106 12.20 15.29 -11.15
C VAL A 106 12.93 16.66 -11.14
N ARG A 107 14.25 16.69 -10.92
CA ARG A 107 15.00 17.96 -10.91
C ARG A 107 15.19 18.53 -12.30
N GLU A 108 15.40 17.68 -13.30
CA GLU A 108 15.53 18.11 -14.69
C GLU A 108 14.21 18.66 -15.20
N LEU A 109 13.10 17.99 -14.88
CA LEU A 109 11.74 18.48 -15.16
C LEU A 109 11.48 19.87 -14.57
N ARG A 110 12.02 20.17 -13.38
CA ARG A 110 11.88 21.48 -12.74
C ARG A 110 12.65 22.58 -13.47
N LYS A 111 13.77 22.26 -14.12
CA LYS A 111 14.59 23.21 -14.88
C LYS A 111 13.99 23.54 -16.25
N LEU A 112 13.18 22.65 -16.81
CA LEU A 112 12.51 22.82 -18.11
C LEU A 112 11.23 23.67 -18.03
N LYS A 113 10.78 24.03 -16.83
CA LYS A 113 9.70 25.01 -16.59
C LYS A 113 10.21 26.46 -16.53
N GLY A 114 11.28 26.77 -17.25
CA GLY A 114 11.77 28.13 -17.47
C GLY A 114 10.93 28.86 -18.51
#